data_AF-Q2H036-F1
#
_entry.id   AF-Q2H036-F1
#
_cell.length_a   1.000
_cell.length_b   1.000
_cell.length_c   1.000
_cell.angle_alpha   90.00
_cell.angle_beta   90.00
_cell.angle_gamma   90.00
#
_symmetry.space_group_name_H-M   'P 1'
#
loop_
_entity.id
_entity.type
_entity.pdbx_description
1 polymer ?
#
loop_
_entity_poly.entity_id
_entity_poly.type
_entity_poly.pdbx_seq_one_letter_code
_entity_poly.pdbx_strand_id
1 'polypeptide(L)'
;MRLTLNLAALAAAFSSALAAHQGFNYGAFFTDNSPKMQSDFEAEFRAAQNLQGAPGTGFNSARLYTMVEVWRGATLRVPRRFEWPFLQN
;
A
#
# COMPACT_ATOMS: atom_id res chain seq x y z
N MET A 1 -32.00 -18.75 -25.12
CA MET A 1 -30.53 -18.98 -25.19
C MET A 1 -29.71 -17.70 -25.39
N ARG A 2 -30.11 -16.75 -26.25
CA ARG A 2 -29.37 -15.48 -26.44
C ARG A 2 -29.44 -14.51 -25.24
N LEU A 3 -30.62 -14.37 -24.62
CA LEU A 3 -30.81 -13.51 -23.44
C LEU A 3 -29.95 -13.97 -22.24
N THR A 4 -29.89 -15.29 -22.02
CA THR A 4 -29.11 -15.91 -20.96
C THR A 4 -27.60 -15.75 -21.15
N LEU A 5 -27.10 -15.83 -22.39
CA LEU A 5 -25.69 -15.55 -22.69
C LEU A 5 -25.33 -14.07 -22.44
N ASN A 6 -26.22 -13.15 -22.83
CA ASN A 6 -25.97 -11.72 -22.65
C ASN A 6 -25.97 -11.32 -21.18
N LEU A 7 -26.84 -11.94 -20.36
CA LEU A 7 -26.89 -11.69 -18.92
C LEU A 7 -25.66 -12.25 -18.20
N ALA A 8 -25.17 -13.42 -18.62
CA ALA A 8 -23.93 -14.00 -18.11
C ALA A 8 -22.69 -13.15 -18.48
N ALA A 9 -22.64 -12.62 -19.71
CA ALA A 9 -21.57 -11.74 -20.16
C ALA A 9 -21.56 -10.40 -19.38
N LEU A 10 -22.74 -9.83 -19.10
CA LEU A 10 -22.88 -8.63 -18.28
C LEU A 10 -22.46 -8.87 -16.83
N ALA A 11 -22.84 -10.01 -16.23
CA ALA A 11 -22.42 -10.39 -14.89
C ALA A 11 -20.90 -10.59 -14.78
N ALA A 12 -20.27 -11.22 -15.78
CA ALA A 12 -18.82 -11.39 -15.82
C ALA A 12 -18.06 -10.06 -15.99
N ALA A 13 -18.65 -9.07 -16.66
CA ALA A 13 -18.05 -7.75 -16.83
C ALA A 13 -18.03 -6.91 -15.54
N PHE A 14 -18.91 -7.19 -14.56
CA PHE A 14 -18.88 -6.53 -13.25
C PHE A 14 -17.80 -7.09 -12.30
N SER A 15 -17.28 -8.29 -12.56
CA SER A 15 -16.29 -8.95 -11.71
C SER A 15 -14.86 -8.40 -11.85
N SER A 16 -14.60 -7.47 -12.78
CA SER A 16 -13.25 -6.95 -13.05
C SER A 16 -12.90 -5.66 -12.31
N ALA A 17 -13.82 -5.08 -11.54
CA ALA A 17 -13.62 -3.80 -10.88
C ALA A 17 -13.75 -3.96 -9.37
N LEU A 18 -12.64 -4.27 -8.69
CA LEU A 18 -12.25 -3.77 -7.35
C LEU A 18 -10.95 -4.46 -6.93
N ALA A 19 -9.89 -4.30 -7.73
CA ALA A 19 -8.55 -4.27 -7.14
C ALA A 19 -8.43 -2.94 -6.36
N ALA A 20 -9.25 -2.77 -5.33
CA ALA A 20 -9.13 -1.65 -4.42
C ALA A 20 -7.78 -1.81 -3.73
N HIS A 21 -6.88 -0.86 -3.92
CA HIS A 21 -5.65 -0.79 -3.15
C HIS A 21 -6.03 -0.50 -1.69
N GLN A 22 -6.26 -1.57 -0.91
CA GLN A 22 -6.62 -1.46 0.48
C GLN A 22 -5.36 -1.21 1.30
N GLY A 23 -5.43 -0.19 2.15
CA GLY A 23 -4.27 0.33 2.84
C GLY A 23 -4.62 1.38 3.88
N PHE A 24 -3.60 1.82 4.60
CA PHE A 24 -3.72 2.80 5.67
C PHE A 24 -3.00 4.11 5.34
N ASN A 25 -3.35 5.13 6.11
CA ASN A 25 -2.64 6.40 6.14
C ASN A 25 -1.51 6.32 7.17
N TYR A 26 -0.29 6.69 6.80
CA TYR A 26 0.88 6.61 7.68
C TYR A 26 1.41 8.01 7.99
N GLY A 27 1.44 8.36 9.27
CA GLY A 27 1.99 9.62 9.78
C GLY A 27 3.50 9.57 9.98
N ALA A 28 4.16 10.74 9.96
CA ALA A 28 5.62 10.89 10.10
C ALA A 28 6.15 10.70 11.52
N PHE A 29 5.29 10.80 12.52
CA PHE A 29 5.67 10.82 13.93
C PHE A 29 4.99 9.68 14.67
N PHE A 30 5.67 9.19 15.70
CA PHE A 30 5.04 8.38 16.72
C PHE A 30 4.15 9.24 17.63
N THR A 31 3.40 8.60 18.52
CA THR A 31 2.48 9.27 19.47
C THR A 31 3.21 10.14 20.50
N ASP A 32 4.53 9.95 20.65
CA ASP A 32 5.42 10.74 21.48
C ASP A 32 6.12 11.88 20.72
N ASN A 33 5.68 12.18 19.50
CA ASN A 33 6.25 13.18 18.59
C ASN A 33 7.67 12.87 18.08
N SER A 34 8.23 11.68 18.30
CA SER A 34 9.50 11.30 17.68
C SER A 34 9.32 10.96 16.18
N PRO A 35 10.29 11.34 15.30
CA PRO A 35 10.18 11.09 13.86
C PRO A 35 10.44 9.62 13.52
N LYS A 36 9.66 9.08 12.58
CA LYS A 36 9.84 7.72 12.06
C LYS A 36 10.97 7.66 11.06
N MET A 37 11.76 6.59 11.14
CA MET A 37 12.75 6.21 10.15
C MET A 37 12.13 5.23 9.13
N GLN A 38 12.84 5.03 8.02
CA GLN A 38 12.43 4.07 6.98
C GLN A 38 12.09 2.67 7.53
N SER A 39 12.90 2.14 8.46
CA SER A 39 12.68 0.83 9.08
C SER A 39 11.35 0.74 9.83
N ASP A 40 10.89 1.86 10.39
CA ASP A 40 9.64 1.92 11.14
C ASP A 40 8.45 1.81 10.18
N PHE A 41 8.50 2.50 9.05
CA PHE A 41 7.48 2.35 7.99
C PHE A 41 7.44 0.92 7.43
N GLU A 42 8.60 0.29 7.22
CA GLU A 42 8.67 -1.11 6.78
C GLU A 42 8.04 -2.08 7.79
N ALA A 43 8.29 -1.86 9.09
CA ALA A 43 7.71 -2.68 10.14
C ALA A 43 6.18 -2.53 10.19
N GLU A 44 5.67 -1.30 10.07
CA GLU A 44 4.23 -1.06 10.09
C GLU A 44 3.53 -1.61 8.83
N PHE A 45 4.16 -1.55 7.66
CA PHE A 45 3.64 -2.19 6.44
C PHE A 45 3.55 -3.71 6.60
N ARG A 46 4.60 -4.34 7.11
CA ARG A 46 4.58 -5.80 7.38
C ARG A 46 3.50 -6.17 8.39
N ALA A 47 3.30 -5.35 9.42
CA ALA A 47 2.23 -5.56 10.38
C ALA A 47 0.86 -5.48 9.70
N ALA A 48 0.62 -4.45 8.86
CA ALA A 48 -0.64 -4.27 8.13
C ALA A 48 -0.95 -5.43 7.18
N GLN A 49 0.05 -5.96 6.48
CA GLN A 49 -0.10 -7.12 5.60
C GLN A 49 -0.57 -8.38 6.33
N ASN A 50 -0.14 -8.56 7.58
CA ASN A 50 -0.40 -9.77 8.38
C ASN A 50 -1.56 -9.59 9.38
N LEU A 51 -2.35 -8.53 9.26
CA LEU A 51 -3.52 -8.32 10.13
C LEU A 51 -4.56 -9.44 9.92
N GLN A 52 -5.03 -9.99 11.03
CA GLN A 52 -6.15 -10.94 11.03
C GLN A 52 -7.39 -10.26 10.44
N GLY A 53 -8.01 -10.88 9.44
CA GLY A 53 -9.14 -10.29 8.72
C GLY A 53 -8.74 -9.27 7.64
N ALA A 54 -7.45 -9.15 7.30
CA ALA A 54 -7.05 -8.45 6.09
C ALA A 54 -7.70 -9.11 4.85
N PRO A 55 -7.95 -8.34 3.77
CA PRO A 55 -8.37 -8.91 2.49
C PRO A 55 -7.39 -10.00 2.03
N GLY A 56 -7.82 -10.88 1.12
CA GLY A 56 -7.00 -12.05 0.71
C GLY A 56 -5.59 -11.72 0.19
N THR A 57 -5.32 -10.47 -0.19
CA THR A 57 -4.01 -9.97 -0.61
C THR A 57 -3.24 -9.24 0.50
N GLY A 58 -3.83 -8.98 1.67
CA GLY A 58 -3.27 -8.11 2.72
C GLY A 58 -3.51 -6.63 2.45
N PHE A 59 -3.29 -5.78 3.47
CA PHE A 59 -3.25 -4.33 3.27
C PHE A 59 -1.91 -3.91 2.63
N ASN A 60 -1.85 -3.89 1.31
CA ASN A 60 -0.61 -3.63 0.53
C ASN A 60 -0.44 -2.18 0.07
N SER A 61 -1.32 -1.26 0.48
CA SER A 61 -1.24 0.14 0.08
C SER A 61 -0.95 1.06 1.27
N ALA A 62 -0.27 2.17 0.97
CA ALA A 62 0.05 3.18 1.95
C ALA A 62 -0.01 4.57 1.34
N ARG A 63 -0.65 5.51 2.04
CA ARG A 63 -0.54 6.94 1.76
C ARG A 63 0.35 7.60 2.80
N LEU A 64 1.49 8.10 2.34
CA LEU A 64 2.46 8.83 3.17
C LEU A 64 2.20 10.32 3.01
N TYR A 65 2.07 11.03 4.14
CA TYR A 65 1.94 12.50 4.15
C TYR A 65 3.31 13.19 4.26
N THR A 66 4.38 12.41 4.35
CA THR A 66 5.76 12.89 4.48
C THR A 66 6.69 12.08 3.58
N MET A 67 7.72 12.73 3.08
CA MET A 67 8.80 12.03 2.39
C MET A 67 9.56 11.17 3.41
N VAL A 68 9.74 9.88 3.12
CA VAL A 68 10.53 8.94 3.95
C VAL A 68 12.01 9.39 4.04
N GLU A 69 12.44 10.25 3.12
CA GLU A 69 13.78 10.86 3.10
C GLU A 69 13.91 12.14 3.95
N VAL A 70 12.94 12.46 4.81
CA VAL A 70 13.06 13.55 5.80
C VAL A 70 13.46 12.96 7.15
N TRP A 71 14.69 12.44 7.24
CA TRP A 71 15.61 12.53 8.39
C TRP A 71 16.74 11.52 8.15
N ARG A 72 17.74 11.94 7.36
CA ARG A 72 19.12 11.48 7.54
C ARG A 72 19.97 12.74 7.49
N GLY A 73 20.46 13.20 8.65
CA GLY A 73 21.42 14.29 8.77
C GLY A 73 22.78 13.98 8.14
N ALA A 74 22.83 13.59 6.86
CA ALA A 74 24.05 13.35 6.11
C ALA A 74 23.80 13.53 4.61
N THR A 75 24.29 14.66 4.11
CA THR A 75 24.87 14.92 2.78
C THR A 75 24.28 14.18 1.57
N LEU A 76 23.63 14.97 0.72
CA LEU A 76 23.30 14.77 -0.70
C LEU A 76 24.08 13.64 -1.40
N ARG A 77 23.40 12.52 -1.70
CA ARG A 77 23.78 11.63 -2.82
C ARG A 77 22.53 11.14 -3.54
N VAL A 78 22.34 11.71 -4.74
CA VAL A 78 21.65 11.23 -5.96
C VAL A 78 20.27 10.56 -5.77
N PRO A 79 19.22 10.96 -6.53
CA PRO A 79 17.89 10.37 -6.38
C PRO A 79 17.95 8.91 -6.78
N ARG A 80 18.08 8.00 -5.81
CA ARG A 80 17.71 6.61 -6.03
C ARG A 80 16.20 6.60 -6.00
N ARG A 81 15.59 6.43 -7.18
CA ARG A 81 14.19 6.06 -7.31
C ARG A 81 13.93 4.96 -6.28
N PHE A 82 13.16 5.29 -5.26
CA PHE A 82 12.87 4.39 -4.16
C PHE A 82 11.84 3.37 -4.66
N GLU A 83 12.28 2.40 -5.46
CA GLU A 83 11.47 1.28 -5.91
C GLU A 83 11.43 0.26 -4.76
N TRP A 84 10.32 0.26 -4.02
CA TRP A 84 10.07 -0.74 -3.00
C TRP A 84 9.94 -2.12 -3.66
N PRO A 85 10.80 -3.10 -3.33
CA PRO A 85 10.79 -4.42 -3.98
C PRO A 85 9.51 -5.22 -3.74
N PHE A 86 8.66 -4.81 -2.80
CA PHE A 86 7.39 -5.47 -2.48
C PHE A 86 6.18 -4.95 -3.25
N LEU A 87 6.32 -3.92 -4.09
CA LEU A 87 5.25 -3.39 -4.95
C LEU A 87 5.29 -3.97 -6.39
N GLN A 88 6.07 -5.04 -6.63
CA GLN A 88 6.23 -5.65 -7.97
C GLN A 88 5.31 -6.85 -8.23
N ASN A 89 4.23 -7.02 -7.49
CA ASN A 89 3.28 -8.13 -7.69
C ASN A 89 1.87 -7.62 -7.91
#